data_AF-A0AAV5TSU6-F1
#
_entry.id   AF-A0AAV5TSU6-F1
#
_cell.length_a   1.000
_cell.length_b   1.000
_cell.length_c   1.000
_cell.angle_alpha   90.00
_cell.angle_beta   90.00
_cell.angle_gamma   90.00
#
_symmetry.space_group_name_H-M   'P 1'
#
loop_
_entity.id
_entity.type
_entity.pdbx_description
1 polymer ?
#
loop_
_entity_poly.entity_id
_entity_poly.type
_entity_poly.pdbx_seq_one_letter_code
_entity_poly.pdbx_strand_id
1 'polypeptide(L)'
;DTTQVVPCDNEIPHSDFMGDEMPLMDEITGNEQESLEDEPIETREEEETGGNIADVREDPGETVEVEKRKRSTRNTSRHQKYTESMDNSEGEEGPSVKKARSDFAKKGAKATPQCILCEVFPTTAISYADHLNNTHKTTLKSNGIYLICSCGKEVRSHNRDPNHSNDCGGVKFTLHKLSAPTTPKCVLCEAYPTTTRGYTEHLLKHHQTTLKS
;
A
#
# COMPACT_ATOMS: atom_id res chain seq x y z
N ASP A 1 -25.17 -45.87 5.69
CA ASP A 1 -24.12 -44.94 6.14
C ASP A 1 -24.51 -44.23 7.41
N THR A 2 -23.89 -44.62 8.52
CA THR A 2 -24.09 -44.01 9.85
C THR A 2 -22.86 -43.18 10.16
N THR A 3 -22.98 -41.87 9.99
CA THR A 3 -21.89 -40.93 10.26
C THR A 3 -21.77 -40.71 11.77
N GLN A 4 -20.74 -41.29 12.39
CA GLN A 4 -20.38 -41.00 13.77
C GLN A 4 -19.66 -39.65 13.84
N VAL A 5 -20.18 -38.75 14.66
CA VAL A 5 -19.56 -37.47 15.00
C VAL A 5 -18.63 -37.71 16.19
N VAL A 6 -17.35 -37.43 15.99
CA VAL A 6 -16.33 -37.50 17.06
C VAL A 6 -16.29 -36.16 17.79
N PRO A 7 -16.46 -36.12 19.13
CA PRO A 7 -16.21 -34.91 19.90
C PRO A 7 -14.69 -34.72 20.09
N CYS A 8 -14.17 -33.59 19.64
CA CYS A 8 -12.80 -33.16 19.94
C CYS A 8 -12.82 -32.34 21.24
N ASP A 9 -12.70 -33.03 22.38
CA ASP A 9 -12.41 -32.40 23.66
C ASP A 9 -10.92 -31.99 23.68
N ASN A 10 -10.67 -30.75 23.26
CA ASN A 10 -9.36 -30.11 23.38
C ASN A 10 -9.34 -29.37 24.72
N GLU A 11 -8.89 -30.07 25.76
CA GLU A 11 -8.61 -29.45 27.06
C GLU A 11 -7.47 -28.44 26.90
N ILE A 12 -7.81 -27.16 27.06
CA ILE A 12 -6.83 -26.07 27.11
C ILE A 12 -6.12 -26.19 28.47
N PRO A 13 -4.78 -26.36 28.51
CA PRO A 13 -4.06 -26.32 29.77
C PRO A 13 -4.18 -24.90 30.35
N HIS A 14 -4.89 -24.80 31.47
CA HIS A 14 -4.86 -23.65 32.36
C HIS A 14 -3.42 -23.51 32.86
N SER A 15 -2.64 -22.63 32.22
CA SER A 15 -1.39 -22.17 32.81
C SER A 15 -1.73 -21.26 33.98
N ASP A 16 -1.34 -21.68 35.18
CA ASP A 16 -1.35 -20.88 36.40
C ASP A 16 -0.63 -19.54 36.16
N PHE A 17 -1.44 -18.51 35.88
CA PHE A 17 -1.02 -17.13 35.83
C PHE A 17 -0.75 -16.68 37.27
N MET A 18 0.49 -16.85 37.71
CA MET A 18 0.96 -16.26 38.96
C MET A 18 0.80 -14.74 38.84
N GLY A 19 -0.09 -14.20 39.67
CA GLY A 19 -0.34 -12.77 39.77
C GLY A 19 0.89 -12.07 40.31
N ASP A 20 1.66 -11.46 39.41
CA ASP A 20 2.54 -10.37 39.79
C ASP A 20 1.68 -9.14 40.10
N GLU A 21 1.60 -8.88 41.39
CA GLU A 21 1.09 -7.69 42.06
C GLU A 21 1.64 -6.45 41.33
N MET A 22 0.83 -5.81 40.49
CA MET A 22 1.23 -4.54 39.89
C MET A 22 1.26 -3.45 40.98
N PRO A 23 2.37 -2.72 41.15
CA PRO A 23 2.43 -1.63 42.10
C PRO A 23 1.41 -0.55 41.71
N LEU A 24 0.58 -0.19 42.70
CA LEU A 24 -0.38 0.91 42.65
C LEU A 24 0.39 2.19 42.30
N MET A 25 0.24 2.67 41.07
CA MET A 25 0.81 3.94 40.65
C MET A 25 -0.03 5.04 41.28
N ASP A 26 0.61 5.84 42.13
CA ASP A 26 0.02 6.96 42.85
C ASP A 26 -0.65 7.96 41.90
N GLU A 27 -1.78 8.48 42.36
CA GLU A 27 -2.59 9.51 41.73
C GLU A 27 -1.75 10.78 41.49
N ILE A 28 -1.38 11.03 40.24
CA ILE A 28 -0.90 12.36 39.81
C ILE A 28 -2.14 13.25 39.70
N THR A 29 -2.53 13.82 40.84
CA THR A 29 -3.38 15.01 40.91
C THR A 29 -2.48 16.24 40.86
N GLY A 30 -2.30 16.77 39.65
CA GLY A 30 -1.71 18.08 39.38
C GLY A 30 -2.26 18.56 38.05
N ASN A 31 -3.17 19.54 38.03
CA ASN A 31 -2.82 20.97 37.94
C ASN A 31 -1.96 21.17 36.68
N GLU A 32 -2.39 21.85 35.63
CA GLU A 32 -2.84 23.23 35.64
C GLU A 32 -3.77 23.47 34.42
N GLN A 33 -4.80 24.24 34.68
CA GLN A 33 -5.75 24.75 33.70
C GLN A 33 -5.06 25.89 32.95
N GLU A 34 -4.31 25.59 31.89
CA GLU A 34 -3.77 26.61 31.00
C GLU A 34 -4.92 27.18 30.16
N SER A 35 -5.31 28.40 30.51
CA SER A 35 -6.25 29.23 29.78
C SER A 35 -5.69 29.51 28.39
N LEU A 36 -6.23 28.84 27.38
CA LEU A 36 -6.04 29.21 25.99
C LEU A 36 -6.75 30.56 25.78
N GLU A 37 -5.97 31.63 25.66
CA GLU A 37 -6.48 32.91 25.21
C GLU A 37 -6.91 32.75 23.74
N ASP A 38 -8.21 32.92 23.48
CA ASP A 38 -8.80 32.94 22.15
C ASP A 38 -8.24 34.11 21.35
N GLU A 39 -7.25 33.84 20.49
CA GLU A 39 -6.86 34.76 19.43
C GLU A 39 -8.03 34.90 18.43
N PRO A 40 -8.46 36.12 18.09
CA PRO A 40 -9.54 36.33 17.14
C PRO A 40 -9.10 35.85 15.75
N ILE A 41 -9.76 34.80 15.26
CA ILE A 41 -9.65 34.35 13.87
C ILE A 41 -10.20 35.47 12.99
N GLU A 42 -9.31 36.19 12.31
CA GLU A 42 -9.67 37.10 11.22
C GLU A 42 -10.40 36.28 10.15
N THR A 43 -11.72 36.44 10.09
CA THR A 43 -12.55 35.95 9.00
C THR A 43 -12.16 36.70 7.75
N ARG A 44 -11.27 36.09 6.95
CA ARG A 44 -10.97 36.53 5.60
C ARG A 44 -12.20 36.25 4.75
N GLU A 45 -12.94 37.30 4.44
CA GLU A 45 -14.02 37.30 3.46
C GLU A 45 -13.43 36.90 2.10
N GLU A 46 -13.68 35.65 1.69
CA GLU A 46 -13.41 35.22 0.32
C GLU A 46 -14.55 35.76 -0.55
N GLU A 47 -14.24 36.81 -1.32
CA GLU A 47 -15.11 37.35 -2.34
C GLU A 47 -15.54 36.25 -3.32
N GLU A 48 -16.85 36.01 -3.36
CA GLU A 48 -17.52 35.20 -4.37
C GLU A 48 -17.22 35.76 -5.77
N THR A 49 -16.24 35.17 -6.45
CA THR A 49 -16.06 35.40 -7.88
C THR A 49 -17.11 34.59 -8.62
N GLY A 50 -18.26 35.23 -8.86
CA GLY A 50 -19.34 34.73 -9.68
C GLY A 50 -18.86 34.34 -11.07
N GLY A 51 -18.63 33.04 -11.26
CA GLY A 51 -18.41 32.42 -12.56
C GLY A 51 -19.74 32.29 -13.30
N ASN A 52 -19.99 33.23 -14.22
CA ASN A 52 -21.05 33.16 -15.21
C ASN A 52 -21.03 31.81 -15.93
N ILE A 53 -22.03 30.96 -15.66
CA ILE A 53 -22.32 29.78 -16.46
C ILE A 53 -23.04 30.28 -17.70
N ALA A 54 -22.29 30.51 -18.78
CA ALA A 54 -22.88 30.78 -20.08
C ALA A 54 -23.63 29.54 -20.55
N ASP A 55 -24.92 29.72 -20.78
CA ASP A 55 -25.84 28.84 -21.50
C ASP A 55 -25.18 28.33 -22.80
N VAL A 56 -24.73 27.08 -22.79
CA VAL A 56 -24.30 26.38 -24.01
C VAL A 56 -25.56 25.78 -24.62
N ARG A 57 -26.11 26.49 -25.61
CA ARG A 57 -27.12 25.98 -26.55
C ARG A 57 -26.59 24.71 -27.22
N GLU A 58 -27.41 23.67 -27.17
CA GLU A 58 -27.24 22.48 -27.99
C GLU A 58 -27.50 22.86 -29.47
N ASP A 59 -26.46 22.79 -30.29
CA ASP A 59 -26.56 22.94 -31.74
C ASP A 59 -26.44 21.54 -32.39
N PRO A 60 -27.49 21.05 -33.09
CA PRO A 60 -27.46 19.76 -33.73
C PRO A 60 -26.90 19.85 -35.15
N GLY A 61 -25.76 19.19 -35.34
CA GLY A 61 -25.39 18.66 -36.66
C GLY A 61 -24.43 19.52 -37.47
N GLU A 62 -23.15 19.29 -37.25
CA GLU A 62 -22.15 19.52 -38.29
C GLU A 62 -21.18 18.34 -38.31
N THR A 63 -21.28 17.53 -39.37
CA THR A 63 -20.35 16.45 -39.67
C THR A 63 -19.02 17.07 -40.10
N VAL A 64 -18.14 17.32 -39.14
CA VAL A 64 -16.77 17.74 -39.41
C VAL A 64 -15.91 16.50 -39.64
N GLU A 65 -15.35 16.40 -40.85
CA GLU A 65 -14.37 15.41 -41.22
C GLU A 65 -13.19 15.42 -40.23
N VAL A 66 -12.90 14.25 -39.67
CA VAL A 66 -11.81 14.03 -38.73
C VAL A 66 -10.49 14.13 -39.49
N GLU A 67 -9.96 15.35 -39.58
CA GLU A 67 -8.59 15.59 -39.99
C GLU A 67 -7.65 15.04 -38.91
N LYS A 68 -7.00 13.92 -39.25
CA LYS A 68 -6.06 13.19 -38.39
C LYS A 68 -4.89 14.09 -38.01
N ARG A 69 -5.02 14.80 -36.89
CA ARG A 69 -3.91 15.48 -36.22
C ARG A 69 -2.93 14.42 -35.73
N LYS A 70 -1.88 14.23 -36.53
CA LYS A 70 -0.68 13.47 -36.20
C LYS A 70 -0.15 13.95 -34.85
N ARG A 71 -0.37 13.16 -33.79
CA ARG A 71 0.29 13.36 -32.51
C ARG A 71 1.80 13.24 -32.76
N SER A 72 2.46 14.38 -32.61
CA SER A 72 3.92 14.52 -32.62
C SER A 72 4.52 13.63 -31.54
N THR A 73 5.09 12.51 -31.98
CA THR A 73 5.93 11.64 -31.18
C THR A 73 7.29 12.32 -31.02
N ARG A 74 7.49 13.01 -29.90
CA ARG A 74 8.84 13.43 -29.45
C ARG A 74 9.67 12.21 -29.10
N ASN A 75 10.37 11.71 -30.11
CA ASN A 75 11.82 11.62 -30.16
C ASN A 75 12.56 11.43 -28.82
N THR A 76 12.86 10.18 -28.47
CA THR A 76 14.09 9.82 -27.74
C THR A 76 14.88 8.81 -28.57
N SER A 77 15.49 9.35 -29.63
CA SER A 77 16.54 8.69 -30.41
C SER A 77 17.83 8.68 -29.59
N ARG A 78 18.14 7.56 -28.90
CA ARG A 78 19.51 7.22 -28.45
C ARG A 78 19.64 5.77 -27.94
N HIS A 79 19.71 4.80 -28.85
CA HIS A 79 20.62 3.63 -28.86
C HIS A 79 20.08 2.54 -29.80
N GLN A 80 20.32 2.72 -31.10
CA GLN A 80 20.42 1.60 -32.03
C GLN A 80 21.65 1.87 -32.88
N LYS A 81 22.79 1.33 -32.43
CA LYS A 81 24.02 1.23 -33.21
C LYS A 81 24.81 0.04 -32.66
N TYR A 82 24.51 -1.13 -33.23
CA TYR A 82 25.41 -2.25 -33.56
C TYR A 82 24.64 -3.57 -33.50
N THR A 83 24.03 -3.94 -34.63
CA THR A 83 23.82 -5.34 -35.00
C THR A 83 24.12 -5.45 -36.50
N GLU A 84 25.37 -5.18 -36.87
CA GLU A 84 25.91 -5.70 -38.13
C GLU A 84 26.29 -7.17 -37.87
N SER A 85 25.51 -8.04 -38.50
CA SER A 85 25.93 -9.29 -39.16
C SER A 85 27.37 -9.75 -38.88
N MET A 86 27.48 -10.81 -38.07
CA MET A 86 28.54 -11.81 -38.22
C MET A 86 27.89 -13.15 -38.51
N ASP A 87 27.84 -13.47 -39.81
CA ASP A 87 27.80 -14.83 -40.30
C ASP A 87 29.11 -15.56 -39.93
N ASN A 88 28.98 -16.88 -39.77
CA ASN A 88 30.03 -17.91 -39.62
C ASN A 88 30.61 -18.12 -38.21
N SER A 89 30.17 -19.20 -37.57
CA SER A 89 31.04 -20.37 -37.32
C SER A 89 30.28 -21.45 -36.56
N GLU A 90 29.91 -22.52 -37.27
CA GLU A 90 29.66 -23.82 -36.68
C GLU A 90 30.96 -24.31 -36.03
N GLY A 91 30.91 -24.68 -34.75
CA GLY A 91 32.05 -25.28 -34.05
C GLY A 91 32.37 -24.61 -32.72
N GLU A 92 31.89 -25.23 -31.65
CA GLU A 92 32.68 -25.84 -30.58
C GLU A 92 31.85 -25.86 -29.29
N GLU A 93 31.71 -27.06 -28.75
CA GLU A 93 30.96 -27.38 -27.54
C GLU A 93 31.61 -26.68 -26.34
N GLY A 94 31.19 -25.44 -26.09
CA GLY A 94 31.59 -24.70 -24.90
C GLY A 94 31.19 -25.47 -23.64
N PRO A 95 32.07 -25.52 -22.61
CA PRO A 95 31.85 -26.32 -21.42
C PRO A 95 30.51 -25.94 -20.80
N SER A 96 29.65 -26.95 -20.74
CA SER A 96 28.34 -26.91 -20.11
C SER A 96 28.51 -26.45 -18.65
N VAL A 97 28.37 -25.14 -18.39
CA VAL A 97 28.31 -24.58 -17.03
C VAL A 97 26.95 -24.94 -16.45
N LYS A 98 26.73 -26.24 -16.27
CA LYS A 98 25.63 -26.79 -15.50
C LYS A 98 25.90 -26.41 -14.05
N LYS A 99 25.00 -25.56 -13.54
CA LYS A 99 24.52 -25.59 -12.15
C LYS A 99 25.57 -25.28 -11.08
N ALA A 100 25.77 -23.99 -10.82
CA ALA A 100 26.27 -23.50 -9.53
C ALA A 100 25.33 -22.43 -8.94
N ARG A 101 24.01 -22.68 -8.97
CA ARG A 101 22.99 -21.80 -8.40
C ARG A 101 21.90 -22.62 -7.70
N SER A 102 22.21 -23.30 -6.61
CA SER A 102 21.17 -23.88 -5.75
C SER A 102 21.41 -23.81 -4.25
N ASP A 103 22.61 -23.42 -3.78
CA ASP A 103 22.93 -23.60 -2.36
C ASP A 103 22.76 -22.32 -1.51
N PHE A 104 22.03 -21.31 -2.02
CA PHE A 104 21.62 -20.14 -1.23
C PHE A 104 20.35 -20.38 -0.38
N ALA A 105 19.98 -21.64 -0.13
CA ALA A 105 19.10 -22.01 0.98
C ALA A 105 19.86 -21.90 2.33
N LYS A 106 20.39 -20.70 2.59
CA LYS A 106 21.14 -20.39 3.81
C LYS A 106 20.12 -20.16 4.93
N LYS A 107 19.95 -21.22 5.73
CA LYS A 107 19.39 -21.28 7.10
C LYS A 107 19.17 -19.88 7.71
N GLY A 108 17.92 -19.41 7.73
CA GLY A 108 17.52 -18.16 8.40
C GLY A 108 16.94 -17.04 7.52
N ALA A 109 16.77 -17.25 6.21
CA ALA A 109 15.96 -16.32 5.41
C ALA A 109 14.51 -16.36 5.95
N LYS A 110 14.08 -15.27 6.59
CA LYS A 110 12.69 -15.09 7.04
C LYS A 110 11.79 -15.33 5.83
N ALA A 111 11.06 -16.45 5.84
CA ALA A 111 10.14 -16.77 4.77
C ALA A 111 9.19 -15.59 4.58
N THR A 112 9.15 -15.08 3.36
CA THR A 112 8.17 -14.07 2.99
C THR A 112 6.77 -14.63 3.20
N PRO A 113 5.84 -13.80 3.70
CA PRO A 113 4.50 -14.27 4.03
C PRO A 113 3.76 -14.76 2.79
N GLN A 114 2.84 -15.69 3.00
CA GLN A 114 1.84 -16.08 2.00
C GLN A 114 1.05 -14.86 1.54
N CYS A 115 0.67 -14.80 0.26
CA CYS A 115 -0.24 -13.77 -0.22
C CYS A 115 -1.55 -13.81 0.56
N ILE A 116 -2.07 -12.64 0.94
CA ILE A 116 -3.33 -12.55 1.68
C ILE A 116 -4.57 -12.78 0.79
N LEU A 117 -4.42 -12.74 -0.54
CA LEU A 117 -5.51 -12.88 -1.51
C LEU A 117 -5.48 -14.22 -2.26
N CYS A 118 -4.38 -14.99 -2.15
CA CYS A 118 -4.25 -16.31 -2.76
C CYS A 118 -3.16 -17.15 -2.07
N GLU A 119 -2.99 -18.40 -2.48
CA GLU A 119 -2.06 -19.33 -1.82
C GLU A 119 -0.61 -19.27 -2.34
N VAL A 120 -0.24 -18.23 -3.09
CA VAL A 120 1.12 -18.07 -3.62
C VAL A 120 2.07 -17.61 -2.50
N PHE A 121 3.30 -18.14 -2.50
CA PHE A 121 4.40 -17.76 -1.61
C PHE A 121 5.51 -17.06 -2.41
N PRO A 122 5.46 -15.73 -2.55
CA PRO A 122 6.52 -14.97 -3.20
C PRO A 122 7.84 -15.17 -2.47
N THR A 123 8.98 -15.13 -3.16
CA THR A 123 10.30 -15.42 -2.57
C THR A 123 10.96 -14.20 -1.91
N THR A 124 10.53 -13.00 -2.27
CA THR A 124 11.07 -11.72 -1.78
C THR A 124 9.94 -10.72 -1.50
N ALA A 125 10.18 -9.77 -0.59
CA ALA A 125 9.23 -8.71 -0.26
C ALA A 125 8.83 -7.89 -1.49
N ILE A 126 9.78 -7.68 -2.42
CA ILE A 126 9.52 -7.03 -3.71
C ILE A 126 8.59 -7.91 -4.55
N SER A 127 8.95 -9.18 -4.78
CA SER A 127 8.09 -10.10 -5.57
C SER A 127 6.68 -10.24 -5.00
N TYR A 128 6.49 -10.06 -3.68
CA TYR A 128 5.18 -10.01 -3.05
C TYR A 128 4.38 -8.78 -3.49
N ALA A 129 5.01 -7.61 -3.52
CA ALA A 129 4.39 -6.39 -4.02
C ALA A 129 4.05 -6.48 -5.52
N ASP A 130 4.98 -7.00 -6.33
CA ASP A 130 4.78 -7.26 -7.76
C ASP A 130 3.60 -8.21 -7.98
N HIS A 131 3.51 -9.28 -7.19
CA HIS A 131 2.44 -10.25 -7.26
C HIS A 131 1.07 -9.63 -6.94
N LEU A 132 0.96 -8.86 -5.85
CA LEU A 132 -0.28 -8.16 -5.52
C LEU A 132 -0.73 -7.21 -6.63
N ASN A 133 0.20 -6.46 -7.21
CA ASN A 133 -0.12 -5.51 -8.27
C ASN A 133 -0.48 -6.21 -9.59
N ASN A 134 0.28 -7.20 -10.00
CA ASN A 134 0.09 -7.84 -11.30
C ASN A 134 -1.09 -8.83 -11.31
N THR A 135 -1.19 -9.68 -10.29
CA THR A 135 -2.19 -10.75 -10.19
C THR A 135 -3.52 -10.22 -9.65
N HIS A 136 -3.49 -9.40 -8.59
CA HIS A 136 -4.71 -8.96 -7.91
C HIS A 136 -5.13 -7.52 -8.26
N LYS A 137 -4.30 -6.77 -9.00
CA LYS A 137 -4.52 -5.34 -9.27
C LYS A 137 -4.71 -4.53 -7.96
N THR A 138 -4.04 -4.96 -6.89
CA THR A 138 -4.08 -4.29 -5.57
C THR A 138 -2.73 -3.71 -5.21
N THR A 139 -2.72 -2.76 -4.28
CA THR A 139 -1.49 -2.14 -3.78
C THR A 139 -1.17 -2.64 -2.37
N LEU A 140 0.08 -2.51 -1.94
CA LEU A 140 0.45 -2.81 -0.55
C LEU A 140 -0.36 -1.94 0.43
N LYS A 141 -0.50 -0.64 0.11
CA LYS A 141 -1.24 0.34 0.92
C LYS A 141 -2.71 -0.04 1.11
N SER A 142 -3.40 -0.51 0.07
CA SER A 142 -4.81 -0.93 0.18
C SER A 142 -5.02 -2.10 1.14
N ASN A 143 -3.96 -2.87 1.40
CA ASN A 143 -3.96 -4.00 2.31
C ASN A 143 -3.34 -3.68 3.68
N GLY A 144 -3.00 -2.40 3.94
CA GLY A 144 -2.33 -1.98 5.17
C GLY A 144 -0.91 -2.53 5.31
N ILE A 145 -0.24 -2.85 4.19
CA ILE A 145 1.12 -3.37 4.15
C ILE A 145 2.05 -2.30 3.57
N TYR A 146 3.29 -2.24 4.07
CA TYR A 146 4.33 -1.32 3.61
C TYR A 146 5.65 -2.05 3.43
N LEU A 147 6.47 -1.57 2.50
CA LEU A 147 7.86 -2.00 2.35
C LEU A 147 8.76 -1.03 3.09
N ILE A 148 9.60 -1.55 3.99
CA ILE A 148 10.60 -0.76 4.70
C ILE A 148 11.98 -1.21 4.24
N CYS A 149 12.79 -0.32 3.63
CA CYS A 149 14.21 -0.62 3.33
C CYS A 149 14.93 -0.77 4.68
N SER A 150 16.01 -1.55 4.73
CA SER A 150 16.85 -1.65 5.93
C SER A 150 17.42 -0.31 6.42
N CYS A 151 17.41 0.73 5.59
CA CYS A 151 17.75 2.10 6.00
C CYS A 151 16.63 2.85 6.74
N GLY A 152 15.45 2.25 6.90
CA GLY A 152 14.28 2.85 7.55
C GLY A 152 13.36 3.63 6.61
N LYS A 153 13.72 3.83 5.33
CA LYS A 153 12.83 4.52 4.38
C LYS A 153 11.65 3.64 4.01
N GLU A 154 10.45 4.19 4.17
CA GLU A 154 9.20 3.58 3.73
C GLU A 154 9.00 3.78 2.23
N VAL A 155 8.69 2.68 1.53
CA VAL A 155 8.35 2.69 0.11
C VAL A 155 6.90 2.22 -0.04
N ARG A 156 6.04 3.11 -0.52
CA ARG A 156 4.58 2.90 -0.58
C ARG A 156 4.09 2.28 -1.87
N SER A 157 4.88 2.33 -2.94
CA SER A 157 4.50 1.84 -4.26
C SER A 157 5.55 0.93 -4.86
N HIS A 158 5.09 0.05 -5.75
CA HIS A 158 5.94 -0.82 -6.57
C HIS A 158 6.89 -0.02 -7.48
N ASN A 159 6.47 1.20 -7.87
CA ASN A 159 7.34 2.17 -8.50
C ASN A 159 8.41 2.55 -7.49
N ARG A 160 9.48 1.74 -7.52
CA ARG A 160 10.77 2.01 -6.93
C ARG A 160 10.99 3.48 -7.16
N ASP A 161 11.10 4.24 -6.09
CA ASP A 161 11.75 5.53 -6.15
C ASP A 161 13.13 5.19 -6.75
N PRO A 162 13.36 5.42 -8.06
CA PRO A 162 14.43 4.73 -8.78
C PRO A 162 15.79 5.11 -8.18
N ASN A 163 15.82 6.31 -7.62
CA ASN A 163 16.91 6.86 -6.85
C ASN A 163 17.20 6.03 -5.60
N HIS A 164 16.16 5.66 -4.84
CA HIS A 164 16.36 4.94 -3.57
C HIS A 164 16.91 3.52 -3.75
N SER A 165 16.52 2.81 -4.80
CA SER A 165 17.08 1.46 -5.04
C SER A 165 18.58 1.52 -5.33
N ASN A 166 19.02 2.55 -6.04
CA ASN A 166 20.43 2.75 -6.36
C ASN A 166 21.21 3.22 -5.12
N ASP A 167 20.62 4.12 -4.32
CA ASP A 167 21.26 4.70 -3.14
C ASP A 167 21.30 3.72 -1.93
N CYS A 168 20.24 2.94 -1.70
CA CYS A 168 20.14 1.95 -0.60
C CYS A 168 20.93 0.65 -0.93
N GLY A 169 21.57 0.56 -2.10
CA GLY A 169 22.17 -0.66 -2.64
C GLY A 169 21.16 -1.80 -2.89
N GLY A 170 19.86 -1.50 -2.82
CA GLY A 170 18.75 -2.44 -3.00
C GLY A 170 18.67 -3.58 -1.97
N VAL A 171 19.42 -3.51 -0.85
CA VAL A 171 19.90 -4.78 -0.27
C VAL A 171 18.82 -5.55 0.50
N LYS A 172 17.90 -4.92 1.26
CA LYS A 172 16.87 -5.67 1.99
C LYS A 172 15.61 -4.83 2.22
N PHE A 173 14.48 -5.28 1.67
CA PHE A 173 13.17 -4.79 2.04
C PHE A 173 12.48 -5.78 2.97
N THR A 174 11.77 -5.25 3.96
CA THR A 174 10.93 -6.02 4.87
C THR A 174 9.49 -5.58 4.71
N LEU A 175 8.56 -6.54 4.80
CA LEU A 175 7.12 -6.26 4.80
C LEU A 175 6.68 -5.97 6.23
N HIS A 176 6.08 -4.80 6.44
CA HIS A 176 5.46 -4.44 7.69
C HIS A 176 3.95 -4.32 7.47
N LYS A 177 3.17 -5.01 8.31
CA LYS A 177 1.73 -4.85 8.38
C LYS A 177 1.44 -3.79 9.44
N LEU A 178 0.64 -2.77 9.10
CA LEU A 178 0.13 -1.86 10.12
C LEU A 178 -0.76 -2.67 11.08
N SER A 179 -0.37 -2.71 12.35
CA SER A 179 -1.06 -3.47 13.40
C SER A 179 -2.39 -2.83 13.80
N ALA A 180 -2.66 -1.59 13.38
CA ALA A 180 -3.91 -0.90 13.65
C ALA A 180 -4.61 -0.49 12.35
N PRO A 181 -5.95 -0.56 12.29
CA PRO A 181 -6.69 0.14 11.25
C PRO A 181 -6.28 1.61 11.32
N THR A 182 -5.84 2.18 10.19
CA THR A 182 -5.49 3.61 10.12
C THR A 182 -6.70 4.52 10.35
N THR A 183 -7.88 3.92 10.38
CA THR A 183 -9.16 4.56 10.60
C THR A 183 -9.61 4.39 12.04
N PRO A 184 -10.04 5.48 12.69
CA PRO A 184 -10.63 5.39 14.01
C PRO A 184 -11.93 4.59 13.96
N LYS A 185 -12.23 3.90 15.07
CA LYS A 185 -13.54 3.33 15.34
C LYS A 185 -14.58 4.46 15.31
N CYS A 186 -15.72 4.23 14.68
CA CYS A 186 -16.84 5.16 14.74
C CYS A 186 -17.31 5.30 16.19
N VAL A 187 -17.26 6.53 16.71
CA VAL A 187 -17.65 6.84 18.10
C VAL A 187 -19.14 6.67 18.36
N LEU A 188 -19.96 6.60 17.30
CA LEU A 188 -21.43 6.55 17.40
C LEU A 188 -22.01 5.14 17.25
N CYS A 189 -21.39 4.24 16.50
CA CYS A 189 -21.92 2.90 16.25
C CYS A 189 -20.89 1.77 16.17
N GLU A 190 -19.67 2.01 16.66
CA GLU A 190 -18.61 1.01 16.74
C GLU A 190 -18.12 0.41 15.40
N ALA A 191 -18.61 0.91 14.27
CA ALA A 191 -18.14 0.50 12.95
C ALA A 191 -16.65 0.84 12.76
N TYR A 192 -15.95 0.02 11.96
CA TYR A 192 -14.55 0.24 11.54
C TYR A 192 -14.49 0.45 10.02
N PRO A 193 -14.72 1.68 9.53
CA PRO A 193 -14.56 2.00 8.12
C PRO A 193 -13.12 1.72 7.70
N THR A 194 -12.88 1.21 6.48
CA THR A 194 -11.54 0.77 6.05
C THR A 194 -10.61 1.90 5.60
N THR A 195 -11.16 3.09 5.34
CA THR A 195 -10.41 4.27 4.87
C THR A 195 -10.92 5.54 5.54
N THR A 196 -10.07 6.56 5.69
CA THR A 196 -10.46 7.85 6.30
C THR A 196 -11.63 8.51 5.56
N ARG A 197 -11.63 8.40 4.22
CA ARG A 197 -12.77 8.83 3.40
C ARG A 197 -14.01 7.97 3.65
N GLY A 198 -13.84 6.65 3.78
CA GLY A 198 -14.94 5.77 4.17
C GLY A 198 -15.50 6.11 5.55
N TYR A 199 -14.66 6.59 6.46
CA TYR A 199 -15.08 7.07 7.78
C TYR A 199 -15.94 8.33 7.70
N THR A 200 -15.53 9.32 6.91
CA THR A 200 -16.35 10.53 6.71
C THR A 200 -17.65 10.22 5.97
N GLU A 201 -17.61 9.39 4.92
CA GLU A 201 -18.82 8.93 4.22
C GLU A 201 -19.77 8.15 5.15
N HIS A 202 -19.23 7.31 6.04
CA HIS A 202 -20.00 6.56 7.03
C HIS A 202 -20.72 7.52 8.00
N LEU A 203 -20.00 8.51 8.53
CA LEU A 203 -20.56 9.54 9.42
C LEU A 203 -21.70 10.31 8.74
N LEU A 204 -21.49 10.75 7.49
CA LEU A 204 -22.51 11.46 6.71
C LEU A 204 -23.75 10.60 6.42
N LYS A 205 -23.57 9.36 5.96
CA LYS A 205 -24.68 8.50 5.52
C LYS A 205 -25.47 7.89 6.68
N HIS A 206 -24.80 7.46 7.75
CA HIS A 206 -25.44 6.73 8.84
C HIS A 206 -25.82 7.61 10.03
N HIS A 207 -25.08 8.70 10.27
CA HIS A 207 -25.28 9.55 11.45
C HIS A 207 -25.73 10.97 11.11
N GLN A 208 -25.83 11.31 9.82
CA GLN A 208 -26.23 12.64 9.34
C GLN A 208 -25.42 13.79 9.96
N THR A 209 -24.19 13.52 10.40
CA THR A 209 -23.35 14.53 11.03
C THR A 209 -22.81 15.47 9.96
N THR A 210 -23.08 16.76 10.09
CA THR A 210 -22.37 17.80 9.36
C THR A 210 -21.01 18.00 10.02
N LEU A 211 -19.93 17.61 9.32
CA LEU A 211 -18.59 17.98 9.75
C LEU A 211 -18.51 19.51 9.64
N LYS A 212 -18.45 20.20 10.79
CA LYS A 212 -18.10 21.62 10.81
C LYS A 212 -16.65 21.71 10.37
N SER A 213 -16.44 22.25 9.17
CA SER A 213 -15.12 22.59 8.62
C SER A 213 -14.51 23.77 9.34
#